data_AF-A0A533WD14-F1
#
_entry.id   AF-A0A533WD14-F1
#
_cell.length_a   1.000
_cell.length_b   1.000
_cell.length_c   1.000
_cell.angle_alpha   90.00
_cell.angle_beta   90.00
_cell.angle_gamma   90.00
#
_symmetry.space_group_name_H-M   'P 1'
#
loop_
_entity.id
_entity.type
_entity.pdbx_description
1 polymer ?
#
loop_
_entity_poly.entity_id
_entity_poly.type
_entity_poly.pdbx_seq_one_letter_code
_entity_poly.pdbx_strand_id
1 'polypeptide(L)'
;MKRPLIINFKNYTEVSGEKAVKLAKAAQTVARKLKVEIVVAPPQPALATVAKKVRMPVICQHVDDEKVGSSTGYFVPEIAKSYGAVGSLINHSEHRIEMKIMAVSKENPAIITKSIEAAGSRSKVVCGAGITGKGDVAKAMDLGSHGILVASGIIKASSWVDKIADLAAGMR
;
A
#
# COMPACT_ATOMS: atom_id res chain seq x y z
N MET A 1 -7.33 -6.70 15.54
CA MET A 1 -7.55 -5.91 14.31
C MET A 1 -6.58 -6.36 13.25
N LYS A 2 -6.98 -6.51 11.99
CA LYS A 2 -6.09 -7.01 10.94
C LYS A 2 -4.94 -6.02 10.71
N ARG A 3 -3.71 -6.51 10.83
CA ARG A 3 -2.47 -5.76 10.60
C ARG A 3 -1.91 -6.20 9.25
N PRO A 4 -2.08 -5.44 8.16
CA PRO A 4 -1.75 -5.93 6.83
C PRO A 4 -0.24 -5.85 6.56
N LEU A 5 0.26 -6.83 5.80
CA LEU A 5 1.51 -6.71 5.05
C LEU A 5 1.18 -6.14 3.67
N ILE A 6 1.55 -4.90 3.42
CA ILE A 6 1.35 -4.18 2.16
C ILE A 6 2.62 -4.33 1.31
N ILE A 7 2.48 -4.89 0.12
CA ILE A 7 3.58 -5.08 -0.83
C ILE A 7 3.42 -4.07 -1.96
N ASN A 8 4.25 -3.03 -1.94
CA ASN A 8 4.32 -2.05 -3.02
C ASN A 8 5.25 -2.56 -4.13
N PHE A 9 4.69 -2.82 -5.31
CA PHE A 9 5.44 -3.37 -6.43
C PHE A 9 6.34 -2.33 -7.09
N LYS A 10 6.07 -1.04 -6.86
CA LYS A 10 6.71 0.10 -7.55
C LYS A 10 6.72 -0.13 -9.07
N ASN A 11 7.76 0.34 -9.76
CA ASN A 11 7.97 0.18 -11.19
C ASN A 11 9.22 -0.67 -11.49
N TYR A 12 9.39 -1.79 -10.78
CA TYR A 12 10.50 -2.73 -10.99
C TYR A 12 10.25 -3.64 -12.22
N THR A 13 11.31 -3.98 -12.98
CA THR A 13 11.21 -4.86 -14.17
C THR A 13 10.99 -6.33 -13.79
N GLU A 14 11.29 -6.68 -12.54
CA GLU A 14 11.00 -7.96 -11.91
C GLU A 14 9.49 -8.24 -11.82
N VAL A 15 8.66 -7.19 -11.89
CA VAL A 15 7.19 -7.28 -11.80
C VAL A 15 6.47 -6.70 -13.02
N SER A 16 7.18 -6.52 -14.14
CA SER A 16 6.56 -6.05 -15.38
C SER A 16 5.63 -7.07 -16.03
N GLY A 17 4.53 -6.58 -16.62
CA GLY A 17 3.55 -7.41 -17.34
C GLY A 17 2.96 -8.53 -16.46
N GLU A 18 2.93 -9.75 -17.01
CA GLU A 18 2.38 -10.95 -16.33
C GLU A 18 3.09 -11.29 -15.01
N LYS A 19 4.31 -10.78 -14.79
CA LYS A 19 5.04 -11.01 -13.52
C LYS A 19 4.33 -10.37 -12.32
N ALA A 20 3.61 -9.26 -12.50
CA ALA A 20 2.78 -8.67 -11.45
C ALA A 20 1.70 -9.66 -10.96
N VAL A 21 1.05 -10.37 -11.88
CA VAL A 21 0.04 -11.40 -11.55
C VAL A 21 0.70 -12.58 -10.84
N LYS A 22 1.89 -13.01 -11.28
CA LYS A 22 2.65 -14.09 -10.63
C LYS A 22 2.99 -13.74 -9.18
N LEU A 23 3.51 -12.54 -8.93
CA LEU A 23 3.81 -12.07 -7.58
C LEU A 23 2.54 -11.98 -6.71
N ALA A 24 1.45 -11.43 -7.24
CA ALA A 24 0.19 -11.34 -6.50
C ALA A 24 -0.37 -12.73 -6.13
N LYS A 25 -0.26 -13.73 -7.01
CA LYS A 25 -0.64 -15.12 -6.70
C LYS A 25 0.25 -15.77 -5.65
N ALA A 26 1.56 -15.48 -5.67
CA ALA A 26 2.48 -15.92 -4.62
C ALA A 26 2.07 -15.33 -3.26
N ALA A 27 1.81 -14.02 -3.22
CA ALA A 27 1.32 -13.32 -2.03
C ALA A 27 0.00 -13.91 -1.53
N GLN A 28 -0.98 -14.16 -2.42
CA GLN A 28 -2.25 -14.78 -2.07
C GLN A 28 -2.09 -16.17 -1.45
N THR A 29 -1.16 -16.96 -1.99
CA THR A 29 -0.86 -18.31 -1.48
C THR A 29 -0.31 -18.24 -0.06
N VAL A 30 0.62 -17.32 0.21
CA VAL A 30 1.17 -17.12 1.55
C VAL A 30 0.12 -16.58 2.52
N ALA A 31 -0.67 -15.57 2.10
CA ALA A 31 -1.76 -15.01 2.91
C ALA A 31 -2.72 -16.11 3.40
N ARG A 32 -3.14 -17.01 2.49
CA ARG A 32 -4.02 -18.14 2.82
C ARG A 32 -3.34 -19.13 3.77
N LYS A 33 -2.09 -19.52 3.49
CA LYS A 33 -1.35 -20.51 4.29
C LYS A 33 -1.09 -20.02 5.71
N LEU A 34 -0.66 -18.77 5.87
CA LEU A 34 -0.27 -18.21 7.17
C LEU A 34 -1.40 -17.52 7.92
N LYS A 35 -2.58 -17.39 7.29
CA LYS A 35 -3.76 -16.68 7.80
C LYS A 35 -3.47 -15.22 8.17
N VAL A 36 -2.61 -14.57 7.38
CA VAL A 36 -2.26 -13.15 7.52
C VAL A 36 -2.95 -12.32 6.44
N GLU A 37 -3.22 -11.05 6.74
CA GLU A 37 -3.73 -10.13 5.72
C GLU A 37 -2.56 -9.59 4.89
N ILE A 38 -2.62 -9.79 3.57
CA ILE A 38 -1.67 -9.23 2.62
C ILE A 38 -2.43 -8.38 1.62
N VAL A 39 -1.90 -7.19 1.35
CA VAL A 39 -2.40 -6.21 0.38
C VAL A 39 -1.31 -5.98 -0.66
N VAL A 40 -1.67 -5.85 -1.93
CA VAL A 40 -0.69 -5.58 -3.00
C VAL A 40 -1.01 -4.26 -3.72
N ALA A 41 0.04 -3.50 -4.05
CA ALA A 41 -0.03 -2.29 -4.85
C ALA A 41 0.76 -2.49 -6.17
N PRO A 42 0.15 -3.07 -7.22
CA PRO A 42 0.81 -3.32 -8.50
C PRO A 42 1.06 -2.01 -9.28
N PRO A 43 1.94 -2.01 -10.31
CA PRO A 43 2.02 -0.89 -11.24
C PRO A 43 0.64 -0.57 -11.82
N GLN A 44 0.34 0.72 -12.02
CA GLN A 44 -0.98 1.17 -12.50
C GLN A 44 -1.50 0.39 -13.73
N PRO A 45 -0.68 0.13 -14.78
CA PRO A 45 -1.13 -0.64 -15.95
C PRO A 45 -1.52 -2.10 -15.66
N ALA A 46 -1.05 -2.67 -14.55
CA ALA A 46 -1.32 -4.05 -14.16
C ALA A 46 -2.50 -4.18 -13.17
N LEU A 47 -3.05 -3.07 -12.67
CA LEU A 47 -4.08 -3.04 -11.62
C LEU A 47 -5.27 -3.94 -11.95
N ALA A 48 -5.92 -3.71 -13.09
CA ALA A 48 -7.13 -4.42 -13.48
C ALA A 48 -6.90 -5.93 -13.64
N THR A 49 -5.78 -6.32 -14.24
CA THR A 49 -5.43 -7.73 -14.45
C THR A 49 -5.14 -8.42 -13.13
N VAL A 50 -4.39 -7.77 -12.23
CA VAL A 50 -4.10 -8.31 -10.90
C VAL A 50 -5.39 -8.45 -10.09
N ALA A 51 -6.20 -7.39 -10.00
CA ALA A 51 -7.47 -7.38 -9.26
C ALA A 51 -8.45 -8.47 -9.73
N LYS A 52 -8.52 -8.76 -11.03
CA LYS A 52 -9.36 -9.84 -11.58
C LYS A 52 -8.84 -11.25 -11.28
N LYS A 53 -7.54 -11.42 -11.02
CA LYS A 53 -6.88 -12.75 -10.91
C LYS A 53 -6.60 -13.19 -9.48
N VAL A 54 -6.78 -12.32 -8.49
CA VAL A 54 -6.62 -12.63 -7.06
C VAL A 54 -7.88 -12.24 -6.27
N ARG A 55 -8.03 -12.80 -5.07
CA ARG A 55 -9.14 -12.48 -4.13
C ARG A 55 -8.69 -11.66 -2.92
N MET A 56 -7.40 -11.32 -2.86
CA MET A 56 -6.84 -10.47 -1.81
C MET A 56 -7.08 -8.98 -2.17
N PRO A 57 -7.09 -8.08 -1.18
CA PRO A 57 -7.14 -6.64 -1.44
C PRO A 57 -6.04 -6.17 -2.39
N VAL A 58 -6.43 -5.41 -3.42
CA VAL A 58 -5.52 -4.73 -4.35
C VAL A 58 -5.76 -3.24 -4.25
N ILE A 59 -4.69 -2.47 -4.09
CA ILE A 59 -4.74 -1.01 -3.98
C ILE A 59 -3.93 -0.37 -5.10
N CYS A 60 -4.16 0.91 -5.40
CA CYS A 60 -3.32 1.68 -6.31
C CYS A 60 -2.01 2.11 -5.64
N GLN A 61 -0.98 2.40 -6.45
CA GLN A 61 0.23 3.07 -5.96
C GLN A 61 0.03 4.58 -5.80
N HIS A 62 -0.95 5.15 -6.51
CA HIS A 62 -1.36 6.54 -6.44
C HIS A 62 -2.73 6.72 -7.10
N VAL A 63 -3.45 7.76 -6.69
CA VAL A 63 -4.62 8.31 -7.39
C VAL A 63 -4.51 9.83 -7.40
N ASP A 64 -4.90 10.43 -8.51
CA ASP A 64 -4.83 11.88 -8.71
C ASP A 64 -6.08 12.58 -8.18
N ASP A 65 -5.89 13.79 -7.67
CA ASP A 65 -6.97 14.72 -7.32
C ASP A 65 -7.35 15.55 -8.55
N GLU A 66 -8.19 14.96 -9.40
CA GLU A 66 -8.69 15.59 -10.62
C GLU A 66 -10.14 15.14 -10.87
N LYS A 67 -10.88 15.89 -11.69
CA LYS A 67 -12.26 15.56 -12.05
C LYS A 67 -12.35 14.31 -12.92
N VAL A 68 -13.45 13.58 -12.78
CA VAL A 68 -13.84 12.54 -13.74
C VAL A 68 -14.13 13.17 -15.11
N GLY A 69 -13.59 12.58 -16.18
CA GLY A 69 -13.87 12.99 -17.56
C GLY A 69 -12.63 13.50 -18.29
N SER A 70 -12.64 14.77 -18.70
CA SER A 70 -11.55 15.41 -19.45
C SER A 70 -10.31 15.68 -18.58
N SER A 71 -9.60 14.61 -18.23
CA SER A 71 -8.45 14.56 -17.33
C SER A 71 -7.33 13.66 -17.88
N THR A 72 -7.06 13.73 -19.19
CA THR A 72 -6.12 12.82 -19.88
C THR A 72 -4.76 12.76 -19.17
N GLY A 73 -4.32 11.55 -18.84
CA GLY A 73 -3.06 11.30 -18.14
C GLY A 73 -3.19 11.16 -16.62
N TYR A 74 -4.30 11.62 -16.03
CA TYR A 74 -4.60 11.43 -14.61
C TYR A 74 -5.38 10.13 -14.36
N PHE A 75 -5.19 9.57 -13.16
CA PHE A 75 -5.86 8.37 -12.69
C PHE A 75 -6.62 8.63 -11.38
N VAL A 76 -7.90 8.96 -11.53
CA VAL A 76 -8.77 9.38 -10.42
C VAL A 76 -9.37 8.21 -9.63
N PRO A 77 -9.81 8.40 -8.37
CA PRO A 77 -10.32 7.34 -7.50
C PRO A 77 -11.50 6.55 -8.08
N GLU A 78 -12.40 7.20 -8.82
CA GLU A 78 -13.57 6.58 -9.43
C GLU A 78 -13.16 5.56 -10.50
N ILE A 79 -12.17 5.92 -11.32
CA ILE A 79 -11.61 5.04 -12.34
C ILE A 79 -10.84 3.89 -11.67
N ALA A 80 -10.04 4.17 -10.64
CA ALA A 80 -9.35 3.15 -9.85
C ALA A 80 -10.31 2.09 -9.28
N LYS A 81 -11.42 2.54 -8.66
CA LYS A 81 -12.46 1.67 -8.13
C LYS A 81 -13.09 0.80 -9.22
N SER A 82 -13.32 1.34 -10.41
CA SER A 82 -13.89 0.58 -11.54
C SER A 82 -13.01 -0.59 -12.00
N TYR A 83 -11.69 -0.51 -11.78
CA TYR A 83 -10.73 -1.59 -12.05
C TYR A 83 -10.54 -2.58 -10.90
N GLY A 84 -11.28 -2.42 -9.80
CA GLY A 84 -11.28 -3.33 -8.65
C GLY A 84 -10.33 -2.95 -7.52
N ALA A 85 -9.77 -1.73 -7.54
CA ALA A 85 -9.02 -1.23 -6.39
C ALA A 85 -9.94 -1.03 -5.17
N VAL A 86 -9.45 -1.39 -3.99
CA VAL A 86 -10.16 -1.18 -2.71
C VAL A 86 -9.53 -0.06 -1.86
N GLY A 87 -8.53 0.62 -2.41
CA GLY A 87 -7.80 1.72 -1.76
C GLY A 87 -6.63 2.19 -2.63
N SER A 88 -5.82 3.13 -2.10
CA SER A 88 -4.60 3.62 -2.74
C SER A 88 -3.54 3.96 -1.70
N LEU A 89 -2.27 3.87 -2.08
CA LEU A 89 -1.21 4.64 -1.44
C LEU A 89 -1.35 6.11 -1.87
N ILE A 90 -0.97 7.03 -0.98
CA ILE A 90 -1.06 8.49 -1.19
C ILE A 90 0.24 9.09 -0.63
N ASN A 91 0.80 10.10 -1.31
CA ASN A 91 1.96 10.86 -0.85
C ASN A 91 3.20 9.99 -0.54
N HIS A 92 3.48 9.00 -1.39
CA HIS A 92 4.70 8.18 -1.27
C HIS A 92 5.95 9.05 -1.54
N SER A 93 7.10 8.69 -0.97
CA SER A 93 8.33 9.50 -1.12
C SER A 93 8.78 9.72 -2.57
N GLU A 94 8.44 8.78 -3.45
CA GLU A 94 8.70 8.80 -4.90
C GLU A 94 7.58 9.48 -5.72
N HIS A 95 6.46 9.84 -5.07
CA HIS A 95 5.33 10.51 -5.70
C HIS A 95 4.60 11.37 -4.66
N ARG A 96 5.25 12.47 -4.28
CA ARG A 96 4.75 13.40 -3.27
C ARG A 96 3.63 14.24 -3.86
N ILE A 97 2.56 14.39 -3.12
CA ILE A 97 1.47 15.28 -3.51
C ILE A 97 1.89 16.69 -3.13
N GLU A 98 1.96 17.58 -4.12
CA GLU A 98 2.14 19.00 -3.87
C GLU A 98 0.91 19.52 -3.14
N MET A 99 1.05 19.74 -1.84
CA MET A 99 0.01 20.42 -1.09
C MET A 99 0.00 21.87 -1.54
N LYS A 100 -1.09 22.28 -2.19
CA LYS A 100 -1.39 23.70 -2.41
C LYS A 100 -1.79 24.28 -1.05
N ILE A 101 -0.81 24.68 -0.23
CA ILE A 101 -1.07 25.20 1.11
C ILE A 101 -1.28 26.72 1.01
N MET A 102 -2.50 27.19 1.26
CA MET A 102 -2.66 28.40 2.08
C MET A 102 -2.57 28.00 3.56
N ALA A 103 -1.92 28.82 4.37
CA ALA A 103 -1.61 28.48 5.76
C ALA A 103 -2.90 28.28 6.58
N VAL A 104 -3.03 27.13 7.24
CA VAL A 104 -4.17 26.77 8.11
C VAL A 104 -4.39 27.80 9.23
N SER A 105 -3.31 28.44 9.69
CA SER A 105 -3.34 29.54 10.66
C SER A 105 -3.98 30.84 10.15
N LYS A 106 -4.17 30.98 8.83
CA LYS A 106 -4.81 32.15 8.21
C LYS A 106 -6.27 31.92 7.82
N GLU A 107 -6.69 30.68 7.61
CA GLU A 107 -7.99 30.36 7.02
C GLU A 107 -9.00 29.78 8.04
N ASN A 108 -8.54 28.94 9.00
CA ASN A 108 -9.40 28.42 10.08
C ASN A 108 -8.58 27.84 11.26
N PRO A 109 -8.13 28.69 12.22
CA PRO A 109 -7.28 28.25 13.34
C PRO A 109 -7.90 27.18 14.24
N ALA A 110 -9.24 27.14 14.35
CA ALA A 110 -9.95 26.18 15.18
C ALA A 110 -9.84 24.73 14.67
N ILE A 111 -9.46 24.53 13.41
CA ILE A 111 -9.27 23.20 12.83
C ILE A 111 -8.00 22.52 13.38
N ILE A 112 -7.01 23.28 13.87
CA ILE A 112 -5.79 22.71 14.46
C ILE A 112 -6.13 22.02 15.78
N THR A 113 -6.83 22.73 16.66
CA THR A 113 -7.25 22.20 17.97
C THR A 113 -8.25 21.05 17.79
N LYS A 114 -9.21 21.19 16.87
CA LYS A 114 -10.16 20.12 16.53
C LYS A 114 -9.52 18.92 15.84
N SER A 115 -8.44 19.10 15.06
CA SER A 115 -7.72 17.99 14.42
C SER A 115 -6.89 17.20 15.43
N ILE A 116 -6.32 17.87 16.43
CA ILE A 116 -5.60 17.21 17.54
C ILE A 116 -6.59 16.42 18.42
N GLU A 117 -7.79 16.96 18.68
CA GLU A 117 -8.86 16.22 19.37
C GLU A 117 -9.47 15.10 18.51
N ALA A 118 -9.65 15.32 17.21
CA ALA A 118 -10.28 14.35 16.29
C ALA A 118 -9.35 13.23 15.84
N ALA A 119 -8.03 13.46 15.80
CA ALA A 119 -7.06 12.45 15.37
C ALA A 119 -7.15 11.18 16.23
N GLY A 120 -7.42 11.33 17.54
CA GLY A 120 -7.84 10.27 18.46
C GLY A 120 -7.08 8.93 18.36
N SER A 121 -7.64 7.88 18.93
CA SER A 121 -7.11 6.50 18.88
C SER A 121 -7.51 5.72 17.60
N ARG A 122 -7.95 6.40 16.52
CA ARG A 122 -8.53 5.76 15.32
C ARG A 122 -7.59 5.65 14.12
N SER A 123 -6.49 6.39 14.10
CA SER A 123 -5.54 6.39 12.99
C SER A 123 -4.56 5.22 13.13
N LYS A 124 -4.60 4.28 12.17
CA LYS A 124 -3.69 3.13 12.13
C LYS A 124 -2.43 3.49 11.35
N VAL A 125 -1.29 3.54 12.05
CA VAL A 125 0.01 3.84 11.44
C VAL A 125 0.66 2.55 10.94
N VAL A 126 1.14 2.54 9.71
CA VAL A 126 1.90 1.43 9.10
C VAL A 126 3.37 1.82 9.02
N CYS A 127 4.27 0.93 9.44
CA CYS A 127 5.71 1.14 9.30
C CYS A 127 6.17 0.72 7.90
N GLY A 128 6.99 1.55 7.27
CA GLY A 128 7.61 1.25 5.98
C GLY A 128 9.03 1.78 5.91
N ALA A 129 9.71 1.49 4.79
CA ALA A 129 11.14 1.75 4.53
C ALA A 129 12.09 0.88 5.38
N GLY A 130 13.12 0.31 4.72
CA GLY A 130 14.18 -0.43 5.40
C GLY A 130 13.80 -1.81 5.96
N ILE A 131 12.56 -2.28 5.81
CA ILE A 131 12.15 -3.62 6.26
C ILE A 131 12.76 -4.69 5.35
N THR A 132 13.63 -5.53 5.91
CA THR A 132 14.38 -6.55 5.16
C THR A 132 14.15 -7.97 5.67
N GLY A 133 13.70 -8.17 6.91
CA GLY A 133 13.44 -9.51 7.45
C GLY A 133 12.44 -9.54 8.60
N LYS A 134 12.14 -10.75 9.08
CA LYS A 134 11.17 -10.99 10.18
C LYS A 134 11.46 -10.21 11.46
N GLY A 135 12.74 -9.97 11.77
CA GLY A 135 13.15 -9.22 12.97
C GLY A 135 12.69 -7.76 12.92
N ASP A 136 12.83 -7.11 11.76
CA ASP A 136 12.38 -5.74 11.54
C ASP A 136 10.85 -5.63 11.66
N VAL A 137 10.15 -6.61 11.11
CA VAL A 137 8.68 -6.70 11.18
C VAL A 137 8.23 -6.84 12.63
N ALA A 138 8.74 -7.83 13.37
CA ALA A 138 8.39 -8.05 14.76
C ALA A 138 8.64 -6.78 15.60
N LYS A 139 9.80 -6.14 15.41
CA LYS A 139 10.14 -4.92 16.12
C LYS A 139 9.18 -3.76 15.82
N ALA A 140 8.82 -3.56 14.55
CA ALA A 140 7.86 -2.52 14.17
C ALA A 140 6.47 -2.76 14.77
N MET A 141 6.06 -4.03 14.88
CA MET A 141 4.77 -4.43 15.45
C MET A 141 4.76 -4.25 16.98
N ASP A 142 5.85 -4.58 17.66
CA ASP A 142 6.06 -4.32 19.10
C ASP A 142 5.99 -2.82 19.42
N LEU A 143 6.47 -1.97 18.51
CA LEU A 143 6.44 -0.51 18.64
C LEU A 143 5.06 0.11 18.31
N GLY A 144 4.03 -0.71 18.08
CA GLY A 144 2.65 -0.25 17.87
C GLY A 144 2.26 -0.02 16.41
N SER A 145 3.07 -0.47 15.46
CA SER A 145 2.69 -0.45 14.05
C SER A 145 1.45 -1.32 13.80
N HIS A 146 0.54 -0.81 13.00
CA HIS A 146 -0.71 -1.47 12.61
C HIS A 146 -0.61 -2.21 11.27
N GLY A 147 0.59 -2.32 10.70
CA GLY A 147 0.88 -3.06 9.48
C GLY A 147 2.31 -2.78 9.00
N ILE A 148 2.71 -3.40 7.90
CA ILE A 148 4.02 -3.16 7.27
C ILE A 148 3.85 -2.80 5.80
N LEU A 149 4.63 -1.84 5.30
CA LEU A 149 4.76 -1.52 3.88
C LEU A 149 6.18 -1.86 3.40
N VAL A 150 6.28 -2.77 2.44
CA VAL A 150 7.57 -3.24 1.91
C VAL A 150 7.54 -3.27 0.37
N ALA A 151 8.71 -3.06 -0.25
CA ALA A 151 8.88 -3.10 -1.69
C ALA A 151 10.09 -3.98 -2.06
N SER A 152 11.26 -3.37 -2.30
CA SER A 152 12.48 -4.02 -2.82
C SER A 152 12.88 -5.30 -2.10
N GLY A 153 12.71 -5.36 -0.78
CA GLY A 153 13.00 -6.56 0.03
C GLY A 153 12.22 -7.81 -0.38
N ILE A 154 11.06 -7.65 -1.04
CA ILE A 154 10.29 -8.74 -1.67
C ILE A 154 10.55 -8.77 -3.17
N ILE A 155 10.45 -7.63 -3.85
CA ILE A 155 10.43 -7.58 -5.32
C ILE A 155 11.71 -8.19 -5.92
N LYS A 156 12.86 -7.96 -5.28
CA LYS A 156 14.17 -8.43 -5.74
C LYS A 156 14.58 -9.80 -5.19
N ALA A 157 13.70 -10.48 -4.45
CA ALA A 157 14.02 -11.77 -3.87
C ALA A 157 14.08 -12.88 -4.94
N SER A 158 14.98 -13.85 -4.75
CA SER A 158 15.08 -15.05 -5.61
C SER A 158 13.84 -15.94 -5.51
N SER A 159 13.18 -15.96 -4.35
CA SER A 159 11.90 -16.65 -4.12
C SER A 159 10.93 -15.70 -3.43
N TRP A 160 9.90 -15.27 -4.17
CA TRP A 160 8.84 -14.43 -3.61
C TRP A 160 8.04 -15.15 -2.54
N VAL A 161 7.76 -16.45 -2.71
CA VAL A 161 6.97 -17.21 -1.72
C VAL A 161 7.69 -17.26 -0.38
N ASP A 162 8.97 -17.63 -0.39
CA ASP A 162 9.75 -17.76 0.85
C ASP A 162 9.97 -16.40 1.50
N LYS A 163 10.22 -15.36 0.69
CA LYS A 163 10.46 -14.02 1.22
C LYS A 163 9.21 -13.39 1.82
N ILE A 164 8.06 -13.54 1.17
CA ILE A 164 6.77 -13.09 1.70
C ILE A 164 6.45 -13.87 2.99
N ALA A 165 6.73 -15.18 3.03
CA ALA A 165 6.48 -16.00 4.21
C ALA A 165 7.37 -15.61 5.40
N ASP A 166 8.65 -15.32 5.18
CA ASP A 166 9.59 -14.81 6.20
C ASP A 166 9.06 -13.52 6.85
N LEU A 167 8.71 -12.52 6.03
CA LEU A 167 8.18 -11.24 6.54
C LEU A 167 6.81 -11.41 7.21
N ALA A 168 5.91 -12.19 6.61
CA ALA A 168 4.59 -12.47 7.18
C ALA A 168 4.66 -13.20 8.53
N ALA A 169 5.67 -14.04 8.76
CA ALA A 169 5.84 -14.73 10.04
C ALA A 169 6.13 -13.76 11.19
N GLY A 170 6.78 -12.62 10.92
CA GLY A 170 7.01 -11.56 11.91
C GLY A 170 5.77 -10.74 12.26
N MET A 171 4.66 -10.89 11.52
CA MET A 171 3.43 -10.13 11.76
C MET A 171 2.58 -10.68 12.93
N ARG A 172 2.98 -11.82 13.49
CA ARG A 172 2.25 -12.57 14.54
C ARG A 172 2.57 -12.04 15.93
#